data_AF-A0A147KFF0-F1
#
_entry.id   AF-A0A147KFF0-F1
#
_cell.length_a   1.000
_cell.length_b   1.000
_cell.length_c   1.000
_cell.angle_alpha   90.00
_cell.angle_beta   90.00
_cell.angle_gamma   90.00
#
_symmetry.space_group_name_H-M   'P 1'
#
loop_
_entity.id
_entity.type
_entity.pdbx_description
1 polymer ?
#
loop_
_entity_poly.entity_id
_entity_poly.type
_entity_poly.pdbx_seq_one_letter_code
_entity_poly.pdbx_strand_id
1 'polypeptide(L)'
;MPVGRDPERWRRVVTPVDQDNAAWLSAVVDEYGWPGRGLVGRDGAHAAWLLLQHAPHDLQQRCLPLLREAVAAGEAEAAELAYLEDRVRCHEGMPQRYGTQYLRLPDGEVRIYEVEDPEGLDERRAAVGLEPHAAYDARIRAMR
;
A
#
# COMPACT_ATOMS: atom_id res chain seq x y z
N MET A 1 -8.85 19.84 16.99
CA MET A 1 -7.48 19.78 17.54
C MET A 1 -6.82 18.52 16.99
N PRO A 2 -5.87 18.58 16.05
CA PRO A 2 -5.42 17.39 15.33
C PRO A 2 -4.48 16.55 16.19
N VAL A 3 -4.58 15.24 15.99
CA VAL A 3 -4.00 14.14 16.78
C VAL A 3 -2.46 14.02 16.62
N GLY A 4 -1.81 14.92 15.87
CA GLY A 4 -0.45 14.76 15.36
C GLY A 4 0.72 15.13 16.30
N ARG A 5 0.57 15.10 17.63
CA ARG A 5 1.68 15.49 18.54
C ARG A 5 2.20 14.39 19.47
N ASP A 6 1.56 13.22 19.48
CA ASP A 6 1.95 12.10 20.35
C ASP A 6 1.86 10.77 19.56
N PRO A 7 2.99 10.24 19.09
CA PRO A 7 3.04 8.98 18.33
C PRO A 7 2.52 7.77 19.11
N GLU A 8 2.67 7.74 20.44
CA GLU A 8 2.15 6.65 21.26
C GLU A 8 0.64 6.72 21.39
N ARG A 9 0.10 7.92 21.60
CA ARG A 9 -1.35 8.14 21.62
C ARG A 9 -1.98 7.83 20.27
N TRP A 10 -1.35 8.20 19.16
CA TRP A 10 -1.81 7.84 17.82
C TRP A 10 -1.85 6.32 17.65
N ARG A 11 -0.76 5.61 17.98
CA ARG A 11 -0.72 4.14 17.94
C ARG A 11 -1.83 3.49 18.77
N ARG A 12 -2.05 3.96 20.01
CA ARG A 12 -3.10 3.41 20.89
C ARG A 12 -4.51 3.53 20.30
N VAL A 13 -4.76 4.54 19.47
CA VAL A 13 -6.06 4.76 18.83
C VAL A 13 -6.16 4.00 17.51
N VAL A 14 -5.12 3.99 16.70
CA VAL A 14 -5.18 3.45 15.33
C VAL A 14 -4.94 1.95 15.28
N THR A 15 -4.05 1.41 16.11
CA THR A 15 -3.74 -0.04 16.08
C THR A 15 -4.97 -0.93 16.29
N PRO A 16 -5.87 -0.67 17.27
CA PRO A 16 -7.08 -1.47 17.41
C PRO A 16 -8.01 -1.36 16.19
N VAL A 17 -8.12 -0.16 15.60
CA VAL A 17 -8.94 0.06 14.40
C VAL A 17 -8.37 -0.70 13.20
N ASP A 18 -7.05 -0.67 12.99
CA ASP A 18 -6.39 -1.43 11.93
C ASP A 18 -6.56 -2.95 12.13
N GLN A 19 -6.54 -3.42 13.38
CA GLN A 19 -6.78 -4.83 13.72
C GLN A 19 -8.22 -5.26 13.40
N ASP A 20 -9.21 -4.48 13.82
CA ASP A 20 -10.62 -4.76 13.53
C ASP A 20 -10.90 -4.73 12.02
N ASN A 21 -10.33 -3.75 11.31
CA ASN A 21 -10.42 -3.63 9.86
C ASN A 21 -9.78 -4.83 9.14
N ALA A 22 -8.60 -5.28 9.60
CA ALA A 22 -7.93 -6.43 9.02
C ALA A 22 -8.70 -7.74 9.26
N ALA A 23 -9.27 -7.91 10.45
CA ALA A 23 -10.12 -9.06 10.77
C ALA A 23 -11.38 -9.08 9.89
N TRP A 24 -12.05 -7.93 9.73
CA TRP A 24 -13.21 -7.81 8.85
C TRP A 24 -12.84 -8.09 7.39
N LEU A 25 -11.76 -7.49 6.88
CA LEU A 25 -11.32 -7.69 5.49
C LEU A 25 -10.93 -9.15 5.25
N SER A 26 -10.27 -9.81 6.21
CA SER A 26 -9.96 -11.24 6.11
C SER A 26 -11.23 -12.05 5.88
N ALA A 27 -12.29 -11.82 6.67
CA ALA A 27 -13.54 -12.54 6.54
C ALA A 27 -14.22 -12.28 5.18
N VAL A 28 -14.19 -11.04 4.69
CA VAL A 28 -14.70 -10.70 3.35
C VAL A 28 -13.94 -11.46 2.26
N VAL A 29 -12.60 -11.51 2.36
CA VAL A 29 -11.76 -12.22 1.40
C VAL A 29 -12.01 -13.73 1.45
N ASP A 30 -12.20 -14.30 2.63
CA ASP A 30 -12.49 -15.72 2.81
C ASP A 30 -13.87 -16.11 2.22
N GLU A 31 -14.86 -15.22 2.27
CA GLU A 31 -16.22 -15.47 1.76
C GLU A 31 -16.38 -15.16 0.26
N TYR A 32 -15.82 -14.04 -0.21
CA TYR A 32 -16.09 -13.48 -1.54
C TYR A 32 -14.88 -13.45 -2.47
N GLY A 33 -13.69 -13.78 -2.00
CA GLY A 33 -12.44 -13.46 -2.70
C GLY A 33 -12.14 -11.95 -2.65
N TRP A 34 -11.36 -11.44 -3.61
CA TRP A 34 -11.08 -10.00 -3.63
C TRP A 34 -12.37 -9.19 -3.89
N PRO A 35 -12.75 -8.23 -3.03
CA PRO A 35 -13.95 -7.41 -3.23
C PRO A 35 -13.70 -6.35 -4.31
N GLY A 36 -13.71 -6.79 -5.57
CA GLY A 36 -13.53 -5.96 -6.76
C GLY A 36 -14.69 -5.02 -7.06
N ARG A 37 -14.49 -4.13 -8.04
CA ARG A 37 -15.46 -3.12 -8.48
C ARG A 37 -16.84 -3.66 -8.82
N GLY A 38 -16.93 -4.83 -9.43
CA GLY A 38 -18.18 -5.47 -9.79
C GLY A 38 -19.03 -5.82 -8.56
N LEU A 39 -18.40 -6.13 -7.43
CA LEU A 39 -19.08 -6.50 -6.19
C LEU A 39 -19.45 -5.27 -5.36
N VAL A 40 -18.53 -4.32 -5.21
CA VAL A 40 -18.65 -3.23 -4.22
C VAL A 40 -18.53 -1.81 -4.80
N GLY A 41 -18.47 -1.70 -6.13
CA GLY A 41 -18.22 -0.43 -6.81
C GLY A 41 -16.77 0.05 -6.67
N ARG A 42 -16.44 1.16 -7.35
CA ARG A 42 -15.08 1.73 -7.36
C ARG A 42 -14.62 2.15 -5.96
N ASP A 43 -15.46 2.87 -5.24
CA ASP A 43 -15.12 3.40 -3.92
C ASP A 43 -14.95 2.26 -2.90
N GLY A 44 -15.78 1.22 -2.98
CA GLY A 44 -15.66 0.03 -2.13
C GLY A 44 -14.39 -0.76 -2.40
N ALA A 45 -14.05 -0.97 -3.68
CA ALA A 45 -12.83 -1.68 -4.07
C ALA A 45 -11.58 -0.92 -3.62
N HIS A 46 -11.58 0.41 -3.79
CA HIS A 46 -10.51 1.28 -3.31
C HIS A 46 -10.40 1.25 -1.78
N ALA A 47 -11.53 1.27 -1.06
CA ALA A 47 -11.55 1.16 0.39
C ALA A 47 -10.98 -0.19 0.86
N ALA A 48 -11.31 -1.30 0.20
CA ALA A 48 -10.73 -2.61 0.53
C ALA A 48 -9.21 -2.63 0.35
N TRP A 49 -8.70 -2.02 -0.71
CA TRP A 49 -7.26 -1.84 -0.90
C TRP A 49 -6.63 -0.97 0.21
N LEU A 50 -7.27 0.14 0.61
CA LEU A 50 -6.80 0.97 1.71
C LEU A 50 -6.72 0.20 3.02
N LEU A 51 -7.74 -0.60 3.34
CA LEU A 51 -7.70 -1.46 4.53
C LEU A 51 -6.55 -2.47 4.45
N LEU A 52 -6.32 -3.07 3.28
CA LEU A 52 -5.21 -4.01 3.07
C LEU A 52 -3.83 -3.35 3.27
N GLN A 53 -3.66 -2.11 2.84
CA GLN A 53 -2.41 -1.35 3.01
C GLN A 53 -2.02 -1.16 4.48
N HIS A 54 -3.01 -1.17 5.38
CA HIS A 54 -2.83 -1.06 6.83
C HIS A 54 -2.90 -2.40 7.57
N ALA A 55 -3.18 -3.50 6.86
CA ALA A 55 -3.26 -4.83 7.45
C ALA A 55 -1.89 -5.39 7.88
N PRO A 56 -1.88 -6.42 8.73
CA PRO A 56 -0.68 -7.24 8.98
C PRO A 56 -0.10 -7.84 7.69
N HIS A 57 1.21 -8.10 7.72
CA HIS A 57 1.96 -8.56 6.54
C HIS A 57 1.47 -9.89 5.97
N ASP A 58 1.08 -10.84 6.83
CA ASP A 58 0.55 -12.13 6.41
C ASP A 58 -0.73 -12.00 5.58
N LEU A 59 -1.62 -11.06 5.95
CA LEU A 59 -2.81 -10.75 5.16
C LEU A 59 -2.44 -10.05 3.84
N GLN A 60 -1.45 -9.16 3.85
CA GLN A 60 -0.94 -8.52 2.62
C GLN A 60 -0.38 -9.55 1.63
N GLN A 61 0.47 -10.46 2.11
CA GLN A 61 1.01 -11.55 1.30
C GLN A 61 -0.10 -12.45 0.73
N ARG A 62 -1.08 -12.81 1.56
CA ARG A 62 -2.20 -13.67 1.14
C ARG A 62 -3.07 -13.00 0.09
N CYS A 63 -3.32 -11.70 0.19
CA CYS A 63 -4.16 -10.96 -0.75
C CYS A 63 -3.43 -10.47 -2.00
N LEU A 64 -2.09 -10.42 -2.00
CA LEU A 64 -1.30 -9.99 -3.17
C LEU A 64 -1.66 -10.74 -4.48
N PRO A 65 -1.73 -12.09 -4.52
CA PRO A 65 -2.17 -12.79 -5.74
C PRO A 65 -3.62 -12.47 -6.12
N LEU A 66 -4.52 -12.30 -5.15
CA LEU A 66 -5.93 -11.97 -5.42
C LEU A 66 -6.09 -10.57 -6.03
N LEU A 67 -5.36 -9.59 -5.49
CA LEU A 67 -5.34 -8.23 -6.05
C LEU A 67 -4.73 -8.22 -7.46
N ARG A 68 -3.72 -9.07 -7.73
CA ARG A 68 -3.13 -9.22 -9.06
C ARG A 68 -4.15 -9.76 -10.07
N GLU A 69 -4.92 -10.77 -9.69
CA GLU A 69 -6.01 -11.30 -10.50
C GLU A 69 -7.10 -10.24 -10.73
N ALA A 70 -7.46 -9.47 -9.70
CA ALA A 70 -8.42 -8.39 -9.82
C ALA A 70 -7.95 -7.29 -10.79
N VAL A 71 -6.68 -6.87 -10.74
CA VAL A 71 -6.13 -5.92 -11.73
C VAL A 71 -6.21 -6.48 -13.14
N ALA A 72 -5.85 -7.76 -13.34
CA ALA A 72 -5.94 -8.41 -14.65
C ALA A 72 -7.37 -8.48 -15.18
N ALA A 73 -8.36 -8.57 -14.29
CA ALA A 73 -9.79 -8.54 -14.60
C ALA A 73 -10.37 -7.12 -14.74
N GLY A 74 -9.60 -6.05 -14.49
CA GLY A 74 -10.09 -4.67 -14.49
C GLY A 74 -10.90 -4.27 -13.23
N GLU A 75 -10.84 -5.10 -12.20
CA GLU A 75 -11.57 -5.02 -10.93
C GLU A 75 -10.83 -4.20 -9.85
N ALA A 76 -9.57 -3.82 -10.11
CA ALA A 76 -8.72 -2.97 -9.26
C ALA A 76 -7.77 -2.13 -10.13
N GLU A 77 -7.15 -1.07 -9.58
CA GLU A 77 -6.16 -0.26 -10.31
C GLU A 77 -4.77 -0.91 -10.29
N ALA A 78 -4.03 -0.80 -11.40
CA ALA A 78 -2.65 -1.31 -11.48
C ALA A 78 -1.71 -0.64 -10.46
N ALA A 79 -1.94 0.65 -10.18
CA ALA A 79 -1.22 1.38 -9.14
C ALA A 79 -1.43 0.77 -7.74
N GLU A 80 -2.64 0.29 -7.43
CA GLU A 80 -2.95 -0.32 -6.12
C GLU A 80 -2.12 -1.60 -5.91
N LEU A 81 -1.98 -2.42 -6.96
CA LEU A 81 -1.11 -3.59 -6.93
C LEU A 81 0.37 -3.22 -6.77
N ALA A 82 0.85 -2.20 -7.49
CA ALA A 82 2.24 -1.74 -7.39
C ALA A 82 2.63 -1.34 -5.96
N TYR A 83 1.73 -0.62 -5.26
CA TYR A 83 1.94 -0.24 -3.87
C TYR A 83 1.97 -1.44 -2.90
N LEU A 84 1.07 -2.41 -3.08
CA LEU A 84 1.04 -3.60 -2.23
C LEU A 84 2.28 -4.47 -2.46
N GLU A 85 2.70 -4.63 -3.71
CA GLU A 85 3.87 -5.43 -4.07
C GLU A 85 5.15 -4.87 -3.46
N ASP A 86 5.39 -3.55 -3.58
CA ASP A 86 6.53 -2.92 -2.92
C ASP A 86 6.46 -3.06 -1.39
N ARG A 87 5.26 -2.97 -0.79
CA ARG A 87 5.08 -3.13 0.66
C ARG A 87 5.47 -4.52 1.14
N VAL A 88 4.98 -5.56 0.46
CA VAL A 88 5.33 -6.96 0.75
C VAL A 88 6.84 -7.16 0.56
N ARG A 89 7.40 -6.71 -0.56
CA ARG A 89 8.86 -6.81 -0.81
C ARG A 89 9.69 -6.15 0.28
N CYS A 90 9.33 -4.93 0.71
CA CYS A 90 10.05 -4.24 1.78
C CYS A 90 9.98 -5.02 3.10
N HIS A 91 8.85 -5.64 3.43
CA HIS A 91 8.73 -6.45 4.64
C HIS A 91 9.57 -7.74 4.55
N GLU A 92 9.71 -8.29 3.34
CA GLU A 92 10.57 -9.45 3.05
C GLU A 92 12.06 -9.09 2.87
N GLY A 93 12.43 -7.81 3.03
CA GLY A 93 13.81 -7.34 2.86
C GLY A 93 14.29 -7.35 1.40
N MET A 94 13.38 -7.44 0.44
CA MET A 94 13.67 -7.34 -0.98
C MET A 94 13.64 -5.88 -1.45
N PRO A 95 14.41 -5.51 -2.50
CA PRO A 95 14.26 -4.23 -3.15
C PRO A 95 12.82 -4.01 -3.63
N GLN A 96 12.43 -2.76 -3.84
CA GLN A 96 11.14 -2.37 -4.41
C GLN A 96 11.17 -2.43 -5.93
N ARG A 97 10.01 -2.61 -6.57
CA ARG A 97 9.86 -2.51 -8.03
C ARG A 97 9.46 -1.12 -8.48
N TYR A 98 8.60 -0.44 -7.70
CA TYR A 98 7.96 0.82 -8.08
C TYR A 98 8.35 2.01 -7.20
N GLY A 99 9.13 1.81 -6.14
CA GLY A 99 9.67 2.88 -5.29
C GLY A 99 8.60 3.62 -4.51
N THR A 100 7.62 2.92 -3.95
CA THR A 100 6.46 3.52 -3.26
C THR A 100 6.61 3.61 -1.74
N GLN A 101 7.54 2.85 -1.13
CA GLN A 101 7.75 2.76 0.30
C GLN A 101 8.95 3.56 0.76
N TYR A 102 8.77 4.23 1.89
CA TYR A 102 9.75 5.09 2.53
C TYR A 102 9.82 4.80 4.04
N LEU A 103 11.02 4.93 4.59
CA LEU A 103 11.29 5.00 6.01
C LEU A 103 11.29 6.46 6.46
N ARG A 104 10.63 6.72 7.58
CA ARG A 104 10.81 7.96 8.34
C ARG A 104 11.60 7.66 9.59
N LEU A 105 12.77 8.25 9.70
CA LEU A 105 13.69 8.02 10.80
C LEU A 105 13.37 8.93 12.00
N PRO A 106 13.84 8.58 13.21
CA PRO A 106 13.56 9.36 14.43
C PRO A 106 14.05 10.82 14.38
N ASP A 107 15.07 11.10 13.56
CA ASP A 107 15.60 12.45 13.31
C ASP A 107 14.78 13.25 12.28
N GLY A 108 13.70 12.66 11.75
CA GLY A 108 12.84 13.26 10.74
C GLY A 108 13.35 13.08 9.31
N GLU A 109 14.48 12.40 9.10
CA GLU A 109 14.97 12.05 7.77
C GLU A 109 14.00 11.07 7.10
N VAL A 110 13.75 11.29 5.80
CA VAL A 110 12.94 10.40 4.97
C VAL A 110 13.87 9.69 3.98
N ARG A 111 13.95 8.37 4.07
CA ARG A 111 14.74 7.51 3.19
C ARG A 111 13.83 6.58 2.41
N ILE A 112 14.07 6.45 1.12
CA ILE A 112 13.42 5.43 0.31
C ILE A 112 14.06 4.06 0.61
N TYR A 113 13.28 2.98 0.58
CA TYR A 113 13.86 1.63 0.54
C TYR A 113 14.59 1.39 -0.79
N GLU A 114 15.51 0.44 -0.83
CA GLU A 114 16.22 0.05 -2.05
C GLU A 114 15.23 -0.23 -3.19
N VAL A 115 15.57 0.20 -4.41
CA VAL A 115 14.77 -0.01 -5.62
C VAL A 115 15.60 -0.87 -6.57
N GLU A 116 15.01 -1.97 -7.06
CA GLU A 116 15.65 -2.75 -8.12
C GLU A 116 15.67 -1.95 -9.42
N ASP A 117 16.76 -2.02 -10.17
CA ASP A 117 16.90 -1.34 -11.47
C ASP A 117 16.34 0.11 -11.46
N PRO A 118 17.02 1.04 -10.75
CA PRO A 118 16.58 2.44 -10.64
C PRO A 118 16.45 3.13 -12.00
N GLU A 119 17.27 2.75 -12.98
CA GLU A 119 17.26 3.30 -14.33
C GLU A 119 15.93 3.01 -15.06
N GLY A 120 15.37 1.82 -14.90
CA GLY A 120 14.08 1.43 -15.47
C GLY A 120 12.85 1.80 -14.63
N LEU A 121 13.03 2.49 -13.51
CA LEU A 121 11.95 2.76 -12.54
C LEU A 121 10.78 3.55 -13.14
N ASP A 122 11.07 4.65 -13.84
CA ASP A 122 10.04 5.52 -14.37
C ASP A 122 9.22 4.86 -15.49
N GLU A 123 9.84 3.96 -16.27
CA GLU A 123 9.13 3.15 -17.26
C GLU A 123 8.14 2.20 -16.58
N ARG A 124 8.56 1.51 -15.52
CA ARG A 124 7.67 0.63 -14.73
C ARG A 124 6.53 1.40 -14.08
N ARG A 125 6.82 2.60 -13.54
CA ARG A 125 5.82 3.47 -12.91
C ARG A 125 4.79 3.96 -13.92
N ALA A 126 5.23 4.42 -15.09
CA ALA A 126 4.33 4.85 -16.16
C ALA A 126 3.39 3.71 -16.63
N ALA A 127 3.90 2.48 -16.74
CA ALA A 127 3.12 1.32 -17.15
C ALA A 127 1.94 0.98 -16.22
N VAL A 128 2.01 1.39 -14.95
CA VAL A 128 0.94 1.18 -13.94
C VAL A 128 0.22 2.48 -13.56
N GLY A 129 0.45 3.57 -14.30
CA GLY A 129 -0.21 4.87 -14.07
C GLY A 129 0.32 5.69 -12.90
N LEU A 130 1.53 5.39 -12.41
CA LEU A 130 2.20 6.18 -11.38
C LEU A 130 2.96 7.37 -12.01
N GLU A 131 3.00 8.49 -11.28
CA GLU A 131 3.81 9.66 -11.64
C GLU A 131 5.32 9.33 -11.64
N PRO A 132 6.19 10.07 -12.37
CA PRO A 132 7.63 9.89 -12.30
C PRO A 132 8.15 9.94 -10.85
N HIS A 133 9.12 9.08 -10.54
CA HIS A 133 9.62 8.90 -9.18
C HIS A 133 10.16 10.21 -8.59
N ALA A 134 10.86 11.03 -9.38
CA ALA A 134 11.38 12.31 -8.90
C ALA A 134 10.27 13.26 -8.39
N ALA A 135 9.12 13.30 -9.05
CA ALA A 135 7.97 14.12 -8.62
C ALA A 135 7.35 13.56 -7.32
N TYR A 136 7.22 12.23 -7.26
CA TYR A 136 6.73 11.54 -6.06
C TYR A 136 7.64 11.75 -4.85
N ASP A 137 8.94 11.55 -5.01
CA ASP A 137 9.96 11.73 -3.96
C ASP A 137 9.93 13.17 -3.41
N ALA A 138 9.85 14.17 -4.29
CA ALA A 138 9.71 15.56 -3.88
C ALA A 138 8.45 15.80 -3.02
N ARG A 139 7.31 15.20 -3.39
CA ARG A 139 6.06 15.30 -2.64
C ARG A 139 6.14 14.63 -1.28
N ILE A 140 6.71 13.42 -1.21
CA ILE A 140 6.90 12.69 0.05
C ILE A 140 7.81 13.48 1.01
N ARG A 141 8.89 14.08 0.50
CA ARG A 141 9.80 14.91 1.31
C ARG A 141 9.18 16.24 1.76
N ALA A 142 8.20 16.76 1.03
CA ALA A 142 7.45 17.96 1.41
C ALA A 142 6.40 17.70 2.48
N MET A 143 5.91 16.47 2.63
CA MET A 143 5.01 16.03 3.72
C MET A 143 5.82 15.89 5.02
N ARG A 144 6.10 17.04 5.65
CA ARG A 144 6.71 17.17 6.98
C ARG A 144 5.66 17.25 8.08
#